data_AF-A0A1H2PNA5-F1
#
_entry.id   AF-A0A1H2PNA5-F1
#
_cell.length_a   1.000
_cell.length_b   1.000
_cell.length_c   1.000
_cell.angle_alpha   90.00
_cell.angle_beta   90.00
_cell.angle_gamma   90.00
#
_symmetry.space_group_name_H-M   'P 1'
#
loop_
_entity.id
_entity.type
_entity.pdbx_description
1 polymer ?
#
loop_
_entity_poly.entity_id
_entity_poly.type
_entity_poly.pdbx_seq_one_letter_code
_entity_poly.pdbx_strand_id
1 'polypeptide(L)'
;MRVTSKVSEAASESTGCPEDVPAGLRYVSDASPGISRRRERDAFVYRTASGERIDDPGVIARINALAIPPAYEDVWICPNPRGHLQATGRDARGRKQYRYHARWREARDENKFERMLAFGGVLPRLRARVARDLRRRGMPREKVLATVVRLLDTTLIRIGNEDYARENQSYGLTTLRNRHVEVRGATMRFHFRGKSGVEHDVTLADRRLAAIVRRCMDLPGQELFQYIDADGTRRAVDSSDINAYLREITGGEFTAKDFRTWAGSVHAMAALRALPEETGETLTAMRRSVADVVKTVARRLGNTPAVCRRCYVHPAVFEAYEAGALAALQVPAETTRRRGLRNDEAMLAAFLKQWLKQQARESRRAARTKRRGVANAAEAGLVDLLRKSRREARGASSGKTSNASNASSAARPPKASRTPGAAEAPTASKGSAAAKVAKSGKGPRAGASARRPAAATEKRVSRRALGEADKASV
;
A
#
# COMPACT_ATOMS: atom_id res chain seq x y z
N MET A 1 33.25 -29.28 38.31
CA MET A 1 32.57 -29.70 37.06
C MET A 1 31.10 -29.31 37.16
N ARG A 2 30.70 -28.18 36.57
CA ARG A 2 29.30 -27.89 36.21
C ARG A 2 29.31 -26.76 35.20
N VAL A 3 29.07 -27.16 33.96
CA VAL A 3 28.84 -26.31 32.80
C VAL A 3 27.47 -25.64 33.00
N THR A 4 27.40 -24.32 32.98
CA THR A 4 26.14 -23.60 32.79
C THR A 4 26.22 -22.77 31.52
N SER A 5 25.31 -23.13 30.63
CA SER A 5 25.21 -22.81 29.22
C SER A 5 24.62 -21.42 29.00
N LYS A 6 25.17 -20.75 27.99
CA LYS A 6 24.66 -19.53 27.35
C LYS A 6 23.19 -19.71 26.95
N VAL A 7 22.34 -18.77 27.38
CA VAL A 7 21.03 -18.52 26.76
C VAL A 7 21.24 -17.40 25.74
N SER A 8 21.16 -17.76 24.46
CA SER A 8 21.13 -16.84 23.33
C SER A 8 19.71 -16.33 23.12
N GLU A 9 19.49 -15.05 23.34
CA GLU A 9 18.20 -14.37 23.15
C GLU A 9 18.02 -14.04 21.66
N ALA A 10 16.95 -14.57 21.08
CA ALA A 10 16.65 -14.55 19.66
C ALA A 10 16.01 -13.23 19.20
N ALA A 11 16.28 -12.92 17.93
CA ALA A 11 15.97 -11.69 17.23
C ALA A 11 14.49 -11.25 17.24
N SER A 12 14.30 -9.94 17.37
CA SER A 12 13.01 -9.24 17.33
C SER A 12 12.42 -9.23 15.91
N GLU A 13 11.52 -10.16 15.62
CA GLU A 13 10.57 -10.04 14.52
C GLU A 13 9.48 -9.02 14.91
N SER A 14 9.22 -8.02 14.07
CA SER A 14 8.10 -7.09 14.25
C SER A 14 6.78 -7.79 13.91
N THR A 15 6.31 -8.66 14.80
CA THR A 15 4.95 -9.21 14.81
C THR A 15 4.01 -8.09 15.26
N GLY A 16 3.05 -7.72 14.41
CA GLY A 16 2.05 -6.71 14.75
C GLY A 16 1.25 -7.12 15.99
N CYS A 17 0.91 -6.17 16.84
CA CYS A 17 0.10 -6.42 18.04
C CYS A 17 -1.25 -7.08 17.70
N PRO A 18 -1.80 -7.93 18.60
CA PRO A 18 -3.11 -8.57 18.45
C PRO A 18 -4.29 -7.61 18.24
N GLU A 19 -4.14 -6.32 18.62
CA GLU A 19 -5.20 -5.31 18.61
C GLU A 19 -5.57 -4.79 17.19
N ASP A 20 -4.75 -5.06 16.17
CA ASP A 20 -4.95 -4.56 14.79
C ASP A 20 -5.63 -5.59 13.84
N VAL A 21 -6.21 -6.68 14.37
CA VAL A 21 -6.85 -7.70 13.53
C VAL A 21 -8.24 -7.25 13.09
N PRO A 22 -8.51 -7.14 11.77
CA PRO A 22 -9.82 -6.72 11.27
C PRO A 22 -10.95 -7.61 11.80
N ALA A 23 -12.11 -7.01 12.05
CA ALA A 23 -13.28 -7.73 12.57
C ALA A 23 -13.59 -8.98 11.71
N GLY A 24 -13.67 -10.13 12.38
CA GLY A 24 -13.91 -11.43 11.74
C GLY A 24 -12.65 -12.19 11.31
N LEU A 25 -11.44 -11.65 11.50
CA LEU A 25 -10.18 -12.37 11.39
C LEU A 25 -9.61 -12.75 12.76
N ARG A 26 -8.68 -13.71 12.77
CA ARG A 26 -7.96 -14.19 13.95
C ARG A 26 -6.46 -14.01 13.79
N TYR A 27 -5.80 -13.53 14.84
CA TYR A 27 -4.34 -13.56 14.88
C TYR A 27 -3.86 -15.02 14.92
N VAL A 28 -2.88 -15.39 14.10
CA VAL A 28 -2.32 -16.75 13.98
C VAL A 28 -0.84 -16.65 13.66
N SER A 29 -0.02 -17.54 14.23
CA SER A 29 1.41 -17.63 13.96
C SER A 29 1.71 -18.92 13.21
N ASP A 30 2.74 -18.91 12.36
CA ASP A 30 3.20 -20.13 11.69
C ASP A 30 4.08 -21.02 12.57
N ALA A 31 4.38 -20.58 13.80
CA ALA A 31 4.87 -21.44 14.86
C ALA A 31 3.78 -22.36 15.45
N SER A 32 2.50 -22.07 15.19
CA SER A 32 1.39 -22.92 15.63
C SER A 32 1.21 -24.14 14.72
N PRO A 33 0.63 -25.25 15.21
CA PRO A 33 0.30 -26.41 14.38
C PRO A 33 -0.51 -26.01 13.13
N GLY A 34 -0.12 -26.49 11.95
CA GLY A 34 -0.78 -26.15 10.70
C GLY A 34 -0.71 -27.27 9.66
N ILE A 35 -1.21 -26.96 8.48
CA ILE A 35 -1.24 -27.88 7.34
C ILE A 35 0.10 -27.80 6.61
N SER A 36 0.71 -28.95 6.35
CA SER A 36 1.94 -29.03 5.54
C SER A 36 1.61 -29.41 4.10
N ARG A 37 2.45 -28.96 3.16
CA ARG A 37 2.37 -29.36 1.75
C ARG A 37 3.58 -30.23 1.42
N ARG A 38 3.34 -31.43 0.87
CA ARG A 38 4.38 -32.31 0.33
C ARG A 38 4.13 -32.60 -1.14
N ARG A 39 5.19 -32.85 -1.89
CA ARG A 39 5.11 -33.30 -3.27
C ARG A 39 5.14 -34.83 -3.27
N GLU A 40 4.10 -35.46 -3.83
CA GLU A 40 4.03 -36.90 -4.04
C GLU A 40 3.76 -37.12 -5.54
N ARG A 41 4.71 -37.75 -6.25
CA ARG A 41 4.68 -37.91 -7.71
C ARG A 41 4.48 -36.55 -8.41
N ASP A 42 3.49 -36.43 -9.28
CA ASP A 42 3.16 -35.22 -10.05
C ASP A 42 2.15 -34.30 -9.36
N ALA A 43 1.82 -34.55 -8.08
CA ALA A 43 0.81 -33.77 -7.36
C ALA A 43 1.30 -33.28 -5.98
N PHE A 44 0.63 -32.25 -5.46
CA PHE A 44 0.79 -31.83 -4.07
C PHE A 44 -0.24 -32.55 -3.19
N VAL A 45 0.23 -33.04 -2.04
CA VAL A 45 -0.58 -33.63 -0.99
C VAL A 45 -0.49 -32.75 0.24
N TYR A 46 -1.64 -32.51 0.87
CA TYR A 46 -1.76 -31.70 2.08
C TYR A 46 -1.95 -32.60 3.28
N ARG A 47 -1.26 -32.30 4.39
CA ARG A 47 -1.35 -33.07 5.62
C ARG A 47 -1.64 -32.17 6.81
N THR A 48 -2.47 -32.64 7.73
CA THR A 48 -2.75 -31.97 9.00
C THR A 48 -1.50 -31.91 9.89
N ALA A 49 -1.59 -31.22 11.03
CA ALA A 49 -0.50 -31.19 12.01
C ALA A 49 -0.22 -32.58 12.62
N SER A 50 -1.20 -33.49 12.64
CA SER A 50 -1.02 -34.89 13.06
C SER A 50 -0.44 -35.79 11.96
N GLY A 51 -0.26 -35.27 10.74
CA GLY A 51 0.31 -36.02 9.60
C GLY A 51 -0.73 -36.72 8.71
N GLU A 52 -2.01 -36.65 9.08
CA GLU A 52 -3.12 -37.23 8.32
C GLU A 52 -3.31 -36.50 6.99
N ARG A 53 -3.63 -37.26 5.95
CA ARG A 53 -3.87 -36.72 4.61
C ARG A 53 -5.20 -35.98 4.58
N ILE A 54 -5.21 -34.81 3.94
CA ILE A 54 -6.41 -34.00 3.72
C ILE A 54 -6.94 -34.30 2.31
N ASP A 55 -8.09 -34.96 2.25
CA ASP A 55 -8.79 -35.27 0.99
C ASP A 55 -10.09 -34.46 0.81
N ASP A 56 -10.45 -33.61 1.78
CA ASP A 56 -11.62 -32.73 1.70
C ASP A 56 -11.50 -31.74 0.52
N PRO A 57 -12.40 -31.83 -0.49
CA PRO A 57 -12.34 -30.97 -1.68
C PRO A 57 -12.47 -29.47 -1.37
N GLY A 58 -13.25 -29.09 -0.35
CA GLY A 58 -13.43 -27.70 0.07
C GLY A 58 -12.17 -27.13 0.71
N VAL A 59 -11.49 -27.92 1.54
CA VAL A 59 -10.20 -27.53 2.13
C VAL A 59 -9.13 -27.40 1.05
N ILE A 60 -9.05 -28.36 0.13
CA ILE A 60 -8.10 -28.34 -1.00
C ILE A 60 -8.36 -27.14 -1.91
N ALA A 61 -9.62 -26.86 -2.28
CA ALA A 61 -9.98 -25.71 -3.10
C ALA A 61 -9.55 -24.38 -2.47
N ARG A 62 -9.75 -24.23 -1.16
CA ARG A 62 -9.27 -23.05 -0.40
C ARG A 62 -7.76 -22.92 -0.48
N ILE A 63 -7.01 -24.00 -0.26
CA ILE A 63 -5.54 -23.97 -0.28
C ILE A 63 -5.04 -23.63 -1.68
N ASN A 64 -5.64 -24.19 -2.72
CA ASN A 64 -5.30 -23.88 -4.12
C ASN A 64 -5.55 -22.41 -4.45
N ALA A 65 -6.62 -21.81 -3.93
CA ALA A 65 -6.91 -20.38 -4.10
C ALA A 65 -5.86 -19.46 -3.47
N LEU A 66 -5.04 -19.94 -2.52
CA LEU A 66 -3.91 -19.18 -1.97
C LEU A 66 -2.76 -18.99 -2.98
N ALA A 67 -2.76 -19.76 -4.07
CA ALA A 67 -1.75 -19.72 -5.13
C ALA A 67 -0.31 -19.76 -4.56
N ILE A 68 -0.05 -20.75 -3.70
CA ILE A 68 1.27 -20.97 -3.10
C ILE A 68 2.19 -21.52 -4.21
N PRO A 69 3.25 -20.80 -4.62
CA PRO A 69 4.09 -21.22 -5.73
C PRO A 69 4.62 -22.65 -5.53
N PRO A 70 4.66 -23.47 -6.60
CA PRO A 70 5.06 -24.88 -6.49
C PRO A 70 6.51 -25.06 -6.05
N ALA A 71 7.38 -24.09 -6.35
CA ALA A 71 8.79 -24.10 -5.96
C ALA A 71 9.05 -23.72 -4.50
N TYR A 72 8.01 -23.45 -3.69
CA TYR A 72 8.22 -23.14 -2.27
C TYR A 72 8.38 -24.41 -1.43
N GLU A 73 9.39 -24.38 -0.57
CA GLU A 73 9.74 -25.40 0.42
C GLU A 73 9.24 -24.98 1.82
N ASP A 74 9.33 -25.86 2.81
CA ASP A 74 8.91 -25.59 4.21
C ASP A 74 7.54 -24.88 4.33
N VAL A 75 6.56 -25.36 3.57
CA VAL A 75 5.26 -24.70 3.46
C VAL A 75 4.40 -25.03 4.68
N TRP A 76 4.05 -23.99 5.42
CA TRP A 76 3.02 -24.01 6.46
C TRP A 76 1.76 -23.33 5.95
N ILE A 77 0.60 -23.93 6.17
CA ILE A 77 -0.70 -23.42 5.74
C ILE A 77 -1.62 -23.35 6.96
N CYS A 78 -2.27 -22.20 7.15
CA CYS A 78 -3.17 -22.00 8.28
C CYS A 78 -4.41 -22.91 8.13
N PRO A 79 -4.74 -23.72 9.16
CA PRO A 79 -5.94 -24.56 9.12
C PRO A 79 -7.22 -23.72 9.20
N ASN A 80 -7.15 -22.54 9.82
CA ASN A 80 -8.31 -21.66 9.97
C ASN A 80 -8.44 -20.69 8.77
N PRO A 81 -9.55 -20.72 8.01
CA PRO A 81 -9.76 -19.77 6.90
C PRO A 81 -9.83 -18.30 7.36
N ARG A 82 -10.12 -18.05 8.64
CA ARG A 82 -10.16 -16.71 9.23
C ARG A 82 -8.81 -16.26 9.81
N GLY A 83 -7.75 -17.06 9.71
CA GLY A 83 -6.41 -16.66 10.13
C GLY A 83 -5.89 -15.50 9.27
N HIS A 84 -5.36 -14.44 9.89
CA HIS A 84 -4.83 -13.30 9.14
C HIS A 84 -3.65 -13.70 8.24
N LEU A 85 -2.77 -14.57 8.73
CA LEU A 85 -1.75 -15.27 7.96
C LEU A 85 -2.33 -16.59 7.47
N GLN A 86 -2.32 -16.80 6.16
CA GLN A 86 -2.92 -17.96 5.50
C GLN A 86 -1.90 -19.02 5.11
N ALA A 87 -0.68 -18.63 4.75
CA ALA A 87 0.42 -19.57 4.53
C ALA A 87 1.78 -18.89 4.65
N THR A 88 2.81 -19.67 4.98
CA THR A 88 4.21 -19.33 4.82
C THR A 88 4.92 -20.42 4.04
N GLY A 89 6.09 -20.10 3.49
CA GLY A 89 6.96 -21.05 2.82
C GLY A 89 8.28 -20.39 2.46
N ARG A 90 9.31 -21.18 2.16
CA ARG A 90 10.60 -20.69 1.70
C ARG A 90 10.64 -20.70 0.19
N ASP A 91 11.05 -19.59 -0.43
CA ASP A 91 11.29 -19.60 -1.87
C ASP A 91 12.61 -20.31 -2.23
N ALA A 92 12.91 -20.42 -3.53
CA ALA A 92 14.14 -21.04 -4.04
C ALA A 92 15.45 -20.39 -3.53
N ARG A 93 15.37 -19.28 -2.79
CA ARG A 93 16.50 -18.60 -2.15
C ARG A 93 16.47 -18.75 -0.62
N GLY A 94 15.63 -19.63 -0.07
CA GLY A 94 15.50 -19.88 1.36
C GLY A 94 14.72 -18.79 2.13
N ARG A 95 14.23 -17.75 1.45
CA ARG A 95 13.57 -16.61 2.09
C ARG A 95 12.16 -16.97 2.49
N LYS A 96 11.78 -16.64 3.72
CA LYS A 96 10.41 -16.83 4.22
C LYS A 96 9.44 -15.89 3.51
N GLN A 97 8.47 -16.46 2.82
CA GLN A 97 7.43 -15.80 2.08
C GLN A 97 6.09 -16.00 2.78
N TYR A 98 5.23 -14.99 2.70
CA TYR A 98 3.95 -14.97 3.40
C TYR A 98 2.78 -14.88 2.41
N ARG A 99 1.65 -15.45 2.78
CA ARG A 99 0.35 -15.27 2.16
C ARG A 99 -0.62 -14.84 3.24
N TYR A 100 -1.23 -13.68 3.07
CA TYR A 100 -2.20 -13.13 4.02
C TYR A 100 -3.63 -13.20 3.48
N HIS A 101 -4.60 -13.27 4.39
CA HIS A 101 -6.01 -13.15 4.07
C HIS A 101 -6.31 -11.83 3.32
N ALA A 102 -7.26 -11.82 2.39
CA ALA A 102 -7.61 -10.64 1.58
C ALA A 102 -8.01 -9.44 2.47
N ARG A 103 -8.96 -9.65 3.39
CA ARG A 103 -9.36 -8.64 4.39
C ARG A 103 -8.21 -8.10 5.26
N TRP A 104 -7.18 -8.90 5.55
CA TRP A 104 -6.00 -8.41 6.27
C TRP A 104 -5.18 -7.46 5.40
N ARG A 105 -5.02 -7.78 4.10
CA ARG A 105 -4.36 -6.89 3.14
C ARG A 105 -5.14 -5.60 2.94
N GLU A 106 -6.46 -5.68 2.77
CA GLU A 106 -7.35 -4.52 2.61
C GLU A 106 -7.25 -3.57 3.82
N ALA A 107 -7.46 -4.10 5.04
CA ALA A 107 -7.38 -3.27 6.25
C ALA A 107 -5.97 -2.71 6.48
N ARG A 108 -4.90 -3.46 6.19
CA ARG A 108 -3.52 -2.92 6.26
C ARG A 108 -3.26 -1.87 5.18
N ASP A 109 -3.86 -2.02 4.00
CA ASP A 109 -3.77 -1.05 2.91
C ASP A 109 -4.59 0.21 3.18
N GLU A 110 -5.66 0.13 3.98
CA GLU A 110 -6.40 1.29 4.50
C GLU A 110 -5.63 1.95 5.66
N ASN A 111 -5.21 1.18 6.66
CA ASN A 111 -4.46 1.68 7.83
C ASN A 111 -3.12 2.35 7.44
N LYS A 112 -2.46 1.93 6.34
CA LYS A 112 -1.20 2.56 5.89
C LYS A 112 -1.39 4.03 5.51
N PHE A 113 -2.58 4.40 5.05
CA PHE A 113 -2.90 5.76 4.62
C PHE A 113 -3.53 6.57 5.75
N GLU A 114 -4.32 5.94 6.62
CA GLU A 114 -4.84 6.58 7.84
C GLU A 114 -3.71 7.15 8.71
N ARG A 115 -2.62 6.39 8.84
CA ARG A 115 -1.45 6.80 9.62
C ARG A 115 -0.57 7.85 8.92
N MET A 116 -0.81 8.13 7.64
CA MET A 116 -0.02 9.09 6.85
C MET A 116 -0.15 10.52 7.40
N LEU A 117 -1.36 10.94 7.79
CA LEU A 117 -1.56 12.27 8.39
C LEU A 117 -0.85 12.38 9.74
N ALA A 118 -0.90 11.30 10.55
CA ALA A 118 -0.19 11.24 11.82
C ALA A 118 1.33 11.36 11.61
N PHE A 119 1.88 10.67 10.59
CA PHE A 119 3.29 10.79 10.21
C PHE A 119 3.67 12.23 9.83
N GLY A 120 2.87 12.88 8.97
CA GLY A 120 3.04 14.29 8.62
C GLY A 120 3.01 15.23 9.84
N GLY A 121 2.24 14.88 10.87
CA GLY A 121 2.18 15.60 12.15
C GLY A 121 3.45 15.49 12.99
N VAL A 122 4.14 14.34 12.99
CA VAL A 122 5.35 14.11 13.80
C VAL A 122 6.63 14.58 13.13
N LEU A 123 6.65 14.71 11.79
CA LEU A 123 7.84 15.09 11.01
C LEU A 123 8.59 16.32 11.54
N PRO A 124 7.93 17.43 11.94
CA PRO A 124 8.62 18.56 12.55
C PRO A 124 9.46 18.22 13.78
N ARG A 125 8.87 17.47 14.72
CA ARG A 125 9.53 17.06 15.97
C ARG A 125 10.65 16.07 15.69
N LEU A 126 10.39 15.12 14.79
CA LEU A 126 11.37 14.15 14.30
C LEU A 126 12.59 14.87 13.71
N ARG A 127 12.38 15.80 12.77
CA ARG A 127 13.47 16.56 12.12
C ARG A 127 14.23 17.44 13.11
N ALA A 128 13.54 18.03 14.10
CA ALA A 128 14.20 18.79 15.16
C ALA A 128 15.11 17.91 16.03
N ARG A 129 14.65 16.70 16.39
CA ARG A 129 15.44 15.71 17.13
C ARG A 129 16.65 15.24 16.32
N VAL A 130 16.44 14.85 15.05
CA VAL A 130 17.53 14.49 14.12
C VAL A 130 18.55 15.62 14.02
N ALA A 131 18.11 16.87 13.85
CA ALA A 131 19.02 18.01 13.78
C ALA A 131 19.83 18.21 15.07
N ARG A 132 19.26 17.92 16.24
CA ARG A 132 19.96 17.95 17.53
C ARG A 132 20.99 16.83 17.63
N ASP A 133 20.64 15.61 17.26
CA ASP A 133 21.55 14.46 17.35
C ASP A 133 22.72 14.57 16.37
N LEU A 134 22.50 15.18 15.20
CA LEU A 134 23.57 15.57 14.27
C LEU A 134 24.58 16.58 14.86
N ARG A 135 24.20 17.35 15.89
CA ARG A 135 25.06 18.33 16.58
C ARG A 135 25.80 17.78 17.79
N ARG A 136 25.60 16.51 18.18
CA ARG A 136 26.33 15.89 19.29
C ARG A 136 27.85 16.02 19.09
N ARG A 137 28.66 16.03 20.15
CA ARG A 137 30.14 15.95 20.02
C ARG A 137 30.55 14.51 19.65
N GLY A 138 31.72 14.30 19.06
CA GLY A 138 32.21 12.95 18.70
C GLY A 138 31.46 12.26 17.54
N MET A 139 31.44 10.93 17.52
CA MET A 139 30.66 10.07 16.61
C MET A 139 29.84 9.01 17.37
N PRO A 140 28.97 9.42 18.31
CA PRO A 140 28.13 8.47 19.04
C PRO A 140 27.09 7.84 18.10
N ARG A 141 26.56 6.68 18.51
CA ARG A 141 25.53 5.90 17.80
C ARG A 141 24.43 6.79 17.21
N GLU A 142 23.82 7.65 18.03
CA GLU A 142 22.67 8.46 17.64
C GLU A 142 23.01 9.48 16.55
N LYS A 143 24.26 9.95 16.47
CA LYS A 143 24.67 10.84 15.37
C LYS A 143 24.69 10.09 14.04
N VAL A 144 25.17 8.84 14.03
CA VAL A 144 25.20 8.01 12.82
C VAL A 144 23.78 7.64 12.41
N LEU A 145 22.92 7.25 13.36
CA LEU A 145 21.50 6.97 13.08
C LEU A 145 20.75 8.20 12.56
N ALA A 146 20.98 9.37 13.18
CA ALA A 146 20.41 10.63 12.70
C ALA A 146 20.88 10.99 11.29
N THR A 147 22.12 10.63 10.93
CA THR A 147 22.67 10.81 9.58
C THR A 147 21.92 9.94 8.58
N VAL A 148 21.72 8.66 8.89
CA VAL A 148 20.95 7.74 8.02
C VAL A 148 19.49 8.20 7.87
N VAL A 149 18.83 8.60 8.96
CA VAL A 149 17.44 9.12 8.89
C VAL A 149 17.37 10.42 8.09
N ARG A 150 18.36 11.32 8.23
CA ARG A 150 18.42 12.53 7.42
C ARG A 150 18.63 12.24 5.94
N LEU A 151 19.46 11.26 5.60
CA LEU A 151 19.63 10.79 4.22
C LEU A 151 18.35 10.15 3.69
N LEU A 152 17.65 9.33 4.48
CA LEU A 152 16.34 8.78 4.13
C LEU A 152 15.32 9.88 3.80
N ASP A 153 15.19 10.89 4.66
CA ASP A 153 14.22 11.99 4.49
C ASP A 153 14.51 12.88 3.27
N THR A 154 15.77 13.00 2.87
CA THR A 154 16.20 13.90 1.77
C THR A 154 16.30 13.18 0.43
N THR A 155 16.84 11.96 0.41
CA THR A 155 17.11 11.19 -0.81
C THR A 155 16.01 10.19 -1.13
N LEU A 156 15.20 9.81 -0.14
CA LEU A 156 14.22 8.74 -0.21
C LEU A 156 14.82 7.37 -0.55
N ILE A 157 16.14 7.19 -0.48
CA ILE A 157 16.78 5.88 -0.64
C ILE A 157 16.21 4.93 0.42
N ARG A 158 15.97 3.67 0.03
CA ARG A 158 15.47 2.65 0.97
C ARG A 158 16.53 2.37 2.03
N ILE A 159 16.10 2.09 3.26
CA ILE A 159 17.02 1.67 4.34
C ILE A 159 17.83 0.44 3.94
N GLY A 160 17.22 -0.55 3.29
CA GLY A 160 17.93 -1.79 2.93
C GLY A 160 17.93 -2.79 4.07
N ASN A 161 18.28 -4.03 3.76
CA ASN A 161 18.44 -5.12 4.71
C ASN A 161 19.59 -5.99 4.17
N GLU A 162 20.45 -6.47 5.08
CA GLU A 162 21.67 -7.22 4.76
C GLU A 162 21.42 -8.50 3.95
N ASP A 163 20.33 -9.22 4.24
CA ASP A 163 19.97 -10.45 3.53
C ASP A 163 19.81 -10.17 2.03
N TYR A 164 19.12 -9.07 1.70
CA TYR A 164 18.93 -8.65 0.31
C TYR A 164 20.23 -8.18 -0.35
N ALA A 165 21.12 -7.54 0.41
CA ALA A 165 22.38 -7.04 -0.11
C ALA A 165 23.34 -8.18 -0.47
N ARG A 166 23.38 -9.23 0.36
CA ARG A 166 24.26 -10.39 0.15
C ARG A 166 23.81 -11.23 -1.05
N GLU A 167 22.52 -11.55 -1.13
CA GLU A 167 21.99 -12.44 -2.16
C GLU A 167 21.84 -11.78 -3.53
N ASN A 168 21.50 -10.48 -3.57
CA ASN A 168 21.06 -9.81 -4.79
C ASN A 168 21.97 -8.69 -5.25
N GLN A 169 23.09 -8.45 -4.53
CA GLN A 169 23.94 -7.28 -4.72
C GLN A 169 23.10 -5.99 -4.82
N SER A 170 22.05 -5.91 -4.01
CA SER A 170 21.06 -4.83 -3.99
C SER A 170 21.17 -4.06 -2.69
N TYR A 171 21.56 -2.79 -2.78
CA TYR A 171 21.90 -1.99 -1.61
C TYR A 171 20.78 -1.01 -1.22
N GLY A 172 20.77 -0.65 0.06
CA GLY A 172 20.02 0.46 0.64
C GLY A 172 20.93 1.18 1.64
N LEU A 173 20.46 2.28 2.25
CA LEU A 173 21.27 3.14 3.12
C LEU A 173 22.12 2.36 4.13
N THR A 174 21.54 1.45 4.91
CA THR A 174 22.26 0.69 5.95
C THR A 174 23.17 -0.41 5.40
N THR A 175 23.02 -0.77 4.12
CA THR A 175 23.89 -1.75 3.45
C THR A 175 24.85 -1.13 2.44
N LEU A 176 24.90 0.21 2.35
CA LEU A 176 25.86 0.89 1.51
C LEU A 176 27.29 0.58 1.96
N ARG A 177 28.20 0.60 0.99
CA ARG A 177 29.63 0.42 1.19
C ARG A 177 30.37 1.71 0.82
N ASN A 178 31.61 1.87 1.28
CA ASN A 178 32.42 3.05 0.98
C ASN A 178 32.52 3.33 -0.54
N ARG A 179 32.63 2.29 -1.37
CA ARG A 179 32.65 2.41 -2.85
C ARG A 179 31.37 2.98 -3.48
N HIS A 180 30.25 3.01 -2.75
CA HIS A 180 28.97 3.51 -3.27
C HIS A 180 28.78 5.01 -3.05
N VAL A 181 29.72 5.68 -2.41
CA VAL A 181 29.64 7.12 -2.15
C VAL A 181 30.94 7.81 -2.50
N GLU A 182 30.84 8.90 -3.27
CA GLU A 182 31.92 9.85 -3.46
C GLU A 182 31.61 11.12 -2.65
N VAL A 183 32.58 11.59 -1.86
CA VAL A 183 32.43 12.84 -1.09
C VAL A 183 33.45 13.86 -1.54
N ARG A 184 33.00 15.01 -2.05
CA ARG A 184 33.83 16.14 -2.48
C ARG A 184 33.36 17.42 -1.79
N GLY A 185 34.12 17.90 -0.81
CA GLY A 185 33.77 19.07 -0.02
C GLY A 185 32.45 18.88 0.75
N ALA A 186 31.42 19.64 0.37
CA ALA A 186 30.07 19.54 0.93
C ALA A 186 29.13 18.63 0.12
N THR A 187 29.58 18.13 -1.03
CA THR A 187 28.77 17.34 -1.97
C THR A 187 29.06 15.86 -1.79
N MET A 188 28.01 15.05 -1.77
CA MET A 188 28.05 13.59 -1.75
C MET A 188 27.28 13.06 -2.95
N ARG A 189 27.86 12.12 -3.69
CA ARG A 189 27.18 11.40 -4.77
C ARG A 189 27.09 9.93 -4.40
N PHE A 190 25.87 9.42 -4.27
CA PHE A 190 25.59 8.02 -4.02
C PHE A 190 25.31 7.32 -5.34
N HIS A 191 26.12 6.31 -5.67
CA HIS A 191 25.97 5.51 -6.89
C HIS A 191 25.98 4.01 -6.54
N PHE A 192 24.85 3.33 -6.72
CA PHE A 192 24.71 1.91 -6.39
C PHE A 192 23.49 1.26 -7.04
N ARG A 193 23.55 -0.07 -7.16
CA ARG A 193 22.43 -0.90 -7.57
C ARG A 193 21.50 -1.19 -6.39
N GLY A 194 20.25 -0.75 -6.48
CA GLY A 194 19.23 -0.93 -5.45
C GLY A 194 18.33 -2.15 -5.65
N LYS A 195 17.22 -2.19 -4.91
CA LYS A 195 16.20 -3.26 -5.00
C LYS A 195 15.74 -3.47 -6.44
N SER A 196 15.63 -4.73 -6.85
CA SER A 196 15.24 -5.15 -8.20
C SER A 196 16.23 -4.68 -9.29
N GLY A 197 17.46 -4.37 -8.92
CA GLY A 197 18.51 -3.99 -9.84
C GLY A 197 18.40 -2.57 -10.39
N VAL A 198 17.57 -1.72 -9.79
CA VAL A 198 17.42 -0.32 -10.19
C VAL A 198 18.67 0.46 -9.82
N GLU A 199 19.31 1.10 -10.79
CA GLU A 199 20.45 1.99 -10.55
C GLU A 199 20.01 3.27 -9.84
N HIS A 200 20.73 3.63 -8.79
CA HIS A 200 20.55 4.88 -8.06
C HIS A 200 21.79 5.75 -8.26
N ASP A 201 21.57 6.97 -8.75
CA ASP A 201 22.58 8.04 -8.81
C ASP A 201 21.98 9.30 -8.18
N VAL A 202 22.37 9.60 -6.94
CA VAL A 202 21.77 10.67 -6.14
C VAL A 202 22.87 11.58 -5.62
N THR A 203 22.82 12.85 -5.99
CA THR A 203 23.73 13.87 -5.48
C THR A 203 23.04 14.74 -4.43
N LEU A 204 23.71 14.96 -3.30
CA LEU A 204 23.25 15.77 -2.18
C LEU A 204 24.37 16.72 -1.72
N ALA A 205 24.06 18.00 -1.56
CA ALA A 205 24.96 18.98 -0.96
C ALA A 205 24.52 19.28 0.48
N ASP A 206 25.32 18.85 1.46
CA ASP A 206 25.14 19.16 2.88
C ASP A 206 26.49 19.03 3.59
N ARG A 207 27.09 20.16 3.96
CA ARG A 207 28.43 20.22 4.56
C ARG A 207 28.55 19.37 5.82
N ARG A 208 27.51 19.32 6.66
CA ARG A 208 27.54 18.56 7.91
C ARG A 208 27.46 17.07 7.62
N LEU A 209 26.53 16.65 6.77
CA LEU A 209 26.40 15.23 6.41
C LEU A 209 27.65 14.74 5.69
N ALA A 210 28.21 15.51 4.77
CA ALA A 210 29.47 15.18 4.08
C ALA A 210 30.64 15.00 5.05
N ALA A 211 30.72 15.80 6.12
CA ALA A 211 31.72 15.62 7.16
C ALA A 211 31.49 14.35 8.00
N ILE A 212 30.23 14.04 8.34
CA ILE A 212 29.91 12.84 9.11
C ILE A 212 30.15 11.57 8.28
N VAL A 213 29.70 11.55 7.01
CA VAL A 213 29.88 10.43 6.09
C VAL A 213 31.37 10.15 5.85
N ARG A 214 32.20 11.18 5.66
CA ARG A 214 33.67 10.99 5.57
C ARG A 214 34.23 10.31 6.81
N ARG A 215 33.85 10.76 8.01
CA ARG A 215 34.29 10.12 9.25
C ARG A 215 33.81 8.68 9.40
N CYS A 216 32.68 8.31 8.81
CA CYS A 216 32.28 6.91 8.75
C CYS A 216 33.12 6.10 7.75
N MET A 217 33.52 6.70 6.61
CA MET A 217 34.42 6.07 5.63
C MET A 217 35.83 5.87 6.16
N ASP A 218 36.29 6.71 7.09
CA ASP A 218 37.59 6.60 7.75
C ASP A 218 37.69 5.39 8.70
N LEU A 219 36.55 4.78 9.07
CA LEU A 219 36.54 3.57 9.89
C LEU A 219 36.93 2.35 9.04
N PRO A 220 37.73 1.41 9.60
CA PRO A 220 38.12 0.21 8.89
C PRO A 220 36.90 -0.68 8.59
N GLY A 221 36.82 -1.20 7.36
CA GLY A 221 35.73 -2.06 6.90
C GLY A 221 35.19 -1.63 5.54
N GLN A 222 34.16 -2.33 5.06
CA GLN A 222 33.52 -1.99 3.78
C GLN A 222 32.21 -1.22 3.98
N GLU A 223 31.53 -1.44 5.10
CA GLU A 223 30.22 -0.88 5.43
C GLU A 223 30.33 0.64 5.64
N LEU A 224 29.43 1.39 5.02
CA LEU A 224 29.51 2.85 5.06
C LEU A 224 29.06 3.43 6.40
N PHE A 225 28.03 2.89 7.03
CA PHE A 225 27.49 3.44 8.28
C PHE A 225 27.84 2.52 9.45
N GLN A 226 28.84 2.97 10.21
CA GLN A 226 29.34 2.28 11.39
C GLN A 226 29.63 3.31 12.49
N TYR A 227 29.68 2.85 13.74
CA TYR A 227 30.11 3.65 14.89
C TYR A 227 30.95 2.79 15.84
N ILE A 228 31.70 3.47 16.71
CA ILE A 228 32.40 2.86 17.84
C ILE A 228 31.51 3.06 19.07
N ASP A 229 31.19 1.99 19.77
CA ASP A 229 30.38 2.03 20.99
C ASP A 229 31.21 2.46 22.22
N ALA A 230 30.59 2.43 23.40
CA ALA A 230 31.25 2.80 24.65
C ALA A 230 32.38 1.83 25.04
N ASP A 231 32.33 0.58 24.58
CA ASP A 231 33.30 -0.47 24.85
C ASP A 231 34.47 -0.44 23.84
N GLY A 232 34.52 0.56 22.96
CA GLY A 232 35.52 0.65 21.89
C GLY A 232 35.27 -0.32 20.73
N THR A 233 34.13 -1.01 20.72
CA THR A 233 33.79 -2.00 19.70
C THR A 233 33.07 -1.34 18.53
N ARG A 234 33.47 -1.73 17.31
CA ARG A 234 32.84 -1.26 16.07
C ARG A 234 31.52 -1.98 15.85
N ARG A 235 30.46 -1.22 15.58
CA ARG A 235 29.13 -1.73 15.25
C ARG A 235 28.66 -1.16 13.91
N ALA A 236 28.21 -2.04 13.03
CA ALA A 236 27.48 -1.64 11.83
C ALA A 236 26.08 -1.15 12.21
N VAL A 237 25.53 -0.23 11.42
CA VAL A 237 24.13 0.19 11.56
C VAL A 237 23.26 -0.66 10.64
N ASP A 238 22.24 -1.30 11.20
CA ASP A 238 21.28 -2.08 10.43
C ASP A 238 19.89 -1.44 10.35
N SER A 239 18.95 -2.13 9.70
CA SER A 239 17.57 -1.64 9.56
C SER A 239 16.78 -1.65 10.88
N SER A 240 17.13 -2.53 11.81
CA SER A 240 16.50 -2.65 13.12
C SER A 240 16.88 -1.45 14.00
N ASP A 241 18.15 -1.04 13.96
CA ASP A 241 18.67 0.15 14.65
C ASP A 241 17.90 1.42 14.22
N ILE A 242 17.68 1.58 12.92
CA ILE A 242 16.98 2.74 12.37
C ILE A 242 15.52 2.76 12.80
N ASN A 243 14.83 1.62 12.72
CA ASN A 243 13.43 1.56 13.14
C ASN A 243 13.29 1.73 14.66
N ALA A 244 14.22 1.21 15.46
CA ALA A 244 14.25 1.44 16.90
C ALA A 244 14.46 2.94 17.23
N TYR A 245 15.39 3.59 16.55
CA TYR A 245 15.62 5.03 16.70
C TYR A 245 14.41 5.86 16.27
N LEU A 246 13.72 5.50 15.17
CA LEU A 246 12.49 6.16 14.75
C LEU A 246 11.37 6.04 15.80
N ARG A 247 11.18 4.84 16.38
CA ARG A 247 10.21 4.64 17.47
C ARG A 247 10.56 5.49 18.69
N GLU A 248 11.82 5.49 19.12
CA GLU A 248 12.29 6.29 20.26
C GLU A 248 12.01 7.78 20.07
N ILE A 249 12.35 8.35 18.90
CA ILE A 249 12.26 9.80 18.69
C ILE A 249 10.86 10.30 18.34
N THR A 250 9.96 9.41 17.90
CA THR A 250 8.59 9.77 17.53
C THR A 250 7.56 9.38 18.58
N GLY A 251 7.85 8.40 19.44
CA GLY A 251 6.88 7.82 20.38
C GLY A 251 5.74 7.06 19.71
N GLY A 252 5.88 6.71 18.42
CA GLY A 252 4.87 5.98 17.67
C GLY A 252 5.47 4.92 16.77
N GLU A 253 4.63 4.03 16.25
CA GLU A 253 5.00 2.89 15.41
C GLU A 253 5.29 3.27 13.95
N PHE A 254 6.10 4.31 13.75
CA PHE A 254 6.55 4.75 12.43
C PHE A 254 7.85 4.06 12.02
N THR A 255 7.96 3.79 10.73
CA THR A 255 9.07 3.08 10.11
C THR A 255 9.69 3.90 8.99
N ALA A 256 10.82 3.44 8.48
CA ALA A 256 11.44 4.04 7.31
C ALA A 256 10.55 4.06 6.05
N LYS A 257 9.57 3.15 5.96
CA LYS A 257 8.63 3.10 4.82
C LYS A 257 7.72 4.32 4.79
N ASP A 258 7.35 4.85 5.95
CA ASP A 258 6.42 5.98 6.10
C ASP A 258 6.98 7.27 5.45
N PHE A 259 8.31 7.48 5.48
CA PHE A 259 8.96 8.58 4.75
C PHE A 259 8.67 8.53 3.24
N ARG A 260 8.76 7.34 2.65
CA ARG A 260 8.63 7.16 1.20
C ARG A 260 7.17 7.22 0.76
N THR A 261 6.22 6.76 1.56
CA THR A 261 4.78 6.88 1.27
C THR A 261 4.31 8.33 1.44
N TRP A 262 4.79 9.02 2.47
CA TRP A 262 4.56 10.45 2.65
C TRP A 262 5.09 11.25 1.45
N ALA A 263 6.38 11.11 1.13
CA ALA A 263 7.00 11.84 0.05
C ALA A 263 6.39 11.50 -1.33
N GLY A 264 6.02 10.23 -1.55
CA GLY A 264 5.31 9.83 -2.77
C GLY A 264 4.00 10.59 -2.96
N SER A 265 3.21 10.71 -1.88
CA SER A 265 1.95 11.45 -1.90
C SER A 265 2.14 12.95 -2.04
N VAL A 266 3.15 13.52 -1.38
CA VAL A 266 3.52 14.94 -1.48
C VAL A 266 3.89 15.28 -2.93
N HIS A 267 4.79 14.50 -3.53
CA HIS A 267 5.24 14.74 -4.90
C HIS A 267 4.12 14.53 -5.93
N ALA A 268 3.25 13.53 -5.74
CA ALA A 268 2.12 13.31 -6.62
C ALA A 268 1.14 14.50 -6.58
N MET A 269 0.77 14.94 -5.38
CA MET A 269 -0.16 16.05 -5.22
C MET A 269 0.43 17.37 -5.75
N ALA A 270 1.70 17.65 -5.45
CA ALA A 270 2.38 18.84 -5.96
C ALA A 270 2.45 18.84 -7.50
N ALA A 271 2.80 17.71 -8.11
CA ALA A 271 2.85 17.60 -9.56
C ALA A 271 1.48 17.77 -10.22
N LEU A 272 0.43 17.15 -9.67
CA LEU A 272 -0.94 17.28 -10.20
C LEU A 272 -1.47 18.72 -10.07
N ARG A 273 -1.15 19.42 -8.98
CA ARG A 273 -1.54 20.83 -8.79
C ARG A 273 -0.81 21.79 -9.71
N ALA A 274 0.38 21.43 -10.20
CA ALA A 274 1.17 22.25 -11.11
C ALA A 274 0.77 22.05 -12.58
N LEU A 275 -0.16 21.15 -12.88
CA LEU A 275 -0.67 20.95 -14.23
C LEU A 275 -1.59 22.11 -14.64
N PRO A 276 -1.57 22.55 -15.91
CA PRO A 276 -2.50 23.57 -16.41
C PRO A 276 -3.95 23.12 -16.27
N GLU A 277 -4.87 24.05 -16.01
CA GLU A 277 -6.29 23.74 -15.83
C GLU A 277 -6.89 23.07 -17.08
N GLU A 278 -6.41 23.41 -18.28
CA GLU A 278 -6.87 22.82 -19.54
C GLU A 278 -6.55 21.32 -19.66
N THR A 279 -5.54 20.82 -18.93
CA THR A 279 -5.20 19.38 -18.95
C THR A 279 -6.22 18.51 -18.20
N GLY A 280 -7.19 19.13 -17.53
CA GLY A 280 -8.27 18.48 -16.79
C GLY A 280 -9.62 18.42 -17.51
N GLU A 281 -9.74 18.92 -18.75
CA GLU A 281 -11.05 19.09 -19.42
C GLU A 281 -11.82 17.79 -19.68
N THR A 282 -11.12 16.65 -19.80
CA THR A 282 -11.75 15.34 -20.01
C THR A 282 -11.23 14.30 -19.04
N LEU A 283 -12.09 13.35 -18.64
CA LEU A 283 -11.70 12.22 -17.79
C LEU A 283 -10.52 11.43 -18.38
N THR A 284 -10.43 11.32 -19.71
CA THR A 284 -9.31 10.64 -20.38
C THR A 284 -8.00 11.43 -20.22
N ALA A 285 -8.02 12.75 -20.39
CA ALA A 285 -6.85 13.61 -20.16
C ALA A 285 -6.41 13.58 -18.70
N MET A 286 -7.36 13.60 -17.75
CA MET A 286 -7.08 13.47 -16.32
C MET A 286 -6.40 12.14 -15.99
N ARG A 287 -6.94 11.01 -16.48
CA ARG A 287 -6.35 9.69 -16.25
C ARG A 287 -4.94 9.56 -16.83
N ARG A 288 -4.69 10.17 -18.00
CA ARG A 288 -3.36 10.23 -18.61
C ARG A 288 -2.39 11.03 -17.73
N SER A 289 -2.82 12.20 -17.27
CA SER A 289 -2.06 13.06 -16.35
C SER A 289 -1.68 12.32 -15.06
N VAL A 290 -2.64 11.62 -14.45
CA VAL A 290 -2.38 10.77 -13.27
C VAL A 290 -1.36 9.68 -13.59
N ALA A 291 -1.48 9.01 -14.74
CA ALA A 291 -0.52 7.98 -15.14
C ALA A 291 0.91 8.53 -15.31
N ASP A 292 1.06 9.72 -15.90
CA ASP A 292 2.37 10.34 -16.13
C ASP A 292 2.99 10.89 -14.84
N VAL A 293 2.18 11.46 -13.95
CA VAL A 293 2.63 11.82 -12.59
C VAL A 293 3.08 10.58 -11.81
N VAL A 294 2.31 9.49 -11.85
CA VAL A 294 2.68 8.23 -11.20
C VAL A 294 4.01 7.70 -11.74
N LYS A 295 4.26 7.74 -13.06
CA LYS A 295 5.55 7.32 -13.64
C LYS A 295 6.70 8.17 -13.10
N THR A 296 6.50 9.48 -12.98
CA THR A 296 7.50 10.42 -12.47
C THR A 296 7.84 10.14 -11.00
N VAL A 297 6.82 9.99 -10.16
CA VAL A 297 7.01 9.64 -8.74
C VAL A 297 7.62 8.25 -8.59
N ALA A 298 7.22 7.28 -9.41
CA ALA A 298 7.76 5.94 -9.40
C ALA A 298 9.26 5.92 -9.72
N ARG A 299 9.70 6.69 -10.73
CA ARG A 299 11.11 6.86 -11.07
C ARG A 299 11.90 7.44 -9.91
N ARG A 300 11.41 8.52 -9.30
CA ARG A 300 12.05 9.17 -8.14
C ARG A 300 12.20 8.22 -6.95
N LEU A 301 11.20 7.37 -6.70
CA LEU A 301 11.24 6.38 -5.62
C LEU A 301 11.98 5.09 -6.00
N GLY A 302 12.33 4.87 -7.26
CA GLY A 302 12.86 3.59 -7.76
C GLY A 302 11.86 2.44 -7.58
N ASN A 303 10.61 2.64 -8.01
CA ASN A 303 9.51 1.67 -8.00
C ASN A 303 8.95 1.49 -9.42
N THR A 304 8.18 0.42 -9.66
CA THR A 304 7.32 0.34 -10.86
C THR A 304 6.10 1.28 -10.69
N PRO A 305 5.52 1.80 -11.79
CA PRO A 305 4.33 2.66 -11.71
C PRO A 305 3.15 2.01 -10.96
N ALA A 306 2.89 0.72 -11.22
CA ALA A 306 1.82 -0.01 -10.56
C ALA A 306 2.01 -0.11 -9.03
N VAL A 307 3.24 -0.41 -8.58
CA VAL A 307 3.57 -0.46 -7.15
C VAL A 307 3.52 0.94 -6.54
N CYS A 308 3.99 1.97 -7.25
CA CYS A 308 3.94 3.35 -6.79
C CYS A 308 2.50 3.81 -6.55
N ARG A 309 1.62 3.62 -7.53
CA ARG A 309 0.20 3.98 -7.45
C ARG A 309 -0.49 3.28 -6.28
N ARG A 310 -0.28 1.98 -6.11
CA ARG A 310 -0.99 1.17 -5.09
C ARG A 310 -0.45 1.36 -3.69
N CYS A 311 0.86 1.59 -3.54
CA CYS A 311 1.53 1.48 -2.24
C CYS A 311 2.17 2.76 -1.71
N TYR A 312 2.37 3.78 -2.54
CA TYR A 312 3.17 4.97 -2.17
C TYR A 312 2.45 6.30 -2.33
N VAL A 313 1.32 6.35 -3.05
CA VAL A 313 0.53 7.57 -3.20
C VAL A 313 -0.85 7.35 -2.58
N HIS A 314 -1.28 8.28 -1.74
CA HIS A 314 -2.60 8.26 -1.12
C HIS A 314 -3.70 8.37 -2.20
N PRO A 315 -4.68 7.44 -2.25
CA PRO A 315 -5.70 7.39 -3.31
C PRO A 315 -6.54 8.65 -3.40
N ALA A 316 -6.88 9.26 -2.25
CA ALA A 316 -7.57 10.55 -2.18
C ALA A 316 -6.93 11.65 -3.02
N VAL A 317 -5.61 11.64 -3.23
CA VAL A 317 -4.95 12.63 -4.10
C VAL A 317 -5.41 12.50 -5.54
N PHE A 318 -5.57 11.27 -6.04
CA PHE A 318 -6.08 11.02 -7.39
C PHE A 318 -7.57 11.32 -7.49
N GLU A 319 -8.36 10.89 -6.49
CA GLU A 319 -9.80 11.17 -6.42
C GLU A 319 -10.08 12.67 -6.43
N ALA A 320 -9.34 13.45 -5.64
CA ALA A 320 -9.49 14.89 -5.59
C ALA A 320 -9.05 15.57 -6.89
N TYR A 321 -8.05 15.03 -7.59
CA TYR A 321 -7.65 15.55 -8.90
C TYR A 321 -8.76 15.30 -9.93
N GLU A 322 -9.23 14.06 -10.04
CA GLU A 322 -10.29 13.65 -10.98
C GLU A 322 -11.63 14.37 -10.71
N ALA A 323 -11.87 14.81 -9.47
CA ALA A 323 -13.02 15.64 -9.10
C ALA A 323 -12.80 17.15 -9.26
N GLY A 324 -11.64 17.61 -9.75
CA GLY A 324 -11.28 19.04 -9.84
C GLY A 324 -11.05 19.74 -8.50
N ALA A 325 -11.11 19.02 -7.38
CA ALA A 325 -11.04 19.58 -6.03
C ALA A 325 -9.62 20.00 -5.60
N LEU A 326 -8.56 19.49 -6.26
CA LEU A 326 -7.18 19.88 -5.92
C LEU A 326 -6.87 21.35 -6.26
N ALA A 327 -7.43 21.88 -7.34
CA ALA A 327 -7.25 23.28 -7.74
C ALA A 327 -7.89 24.24 -6.73
N ALA A 328 -9.08 23.88 -6.24
CA ALA A 328 -9.82 24.64 -5.23
C ALA A 328 -9.23 24.55 -3.81
N LEU A 329 -8.22 23.70 -3.58
CA LEU A 329 -7.63 23.51 -2.26
C LEU A 329 -6.81 24.74 -1.83
N GLN A 330 -7.48 25.64 -1.13
CA GLN A 330 -6.83 26.72 -0.40
C GLN A 330 -6.34 26.24 0.95
N VAL A 331 -5.07 26.46 1.22
CA VAL A 331 -4.44 26.13 2.51
C VAL A 331 -4.27 27.44 3.27
N PRO A 332 -4.89 27.61 4.44
CA PRO A 332 -4.73 28.82 5.24
C PRO A 332 -3.26 29.09 5.51
N ALA A 333 -2.83 30.35 5.42
CA ALA A 333 -1.43 30.75 5.60
C ALA A 333 -0.84 30.27 6.95
N GLU A 334 -1.64 30.23 8.02
CA GLU A 334 -1.24 29.63 9.31
C GLU A 334 -0.84 28.14 9.20
N THR A 335 -1.46 27.39 8.29
CA THR A 335 -1.22 25.94 8.13
C THR A 335 0.08 25.67 7.39
N THR A 336 0.44 26.52 6.43
CA THR A 336 1.75 26.52 5.74
C THR A 336 2.91 26.94 6.66
N ARG A 337 2.63 27.68 7.75
CA ARG A 337 3.66 28.10 8.74
C ARG A 337 3.98 27.04 9.81
N ARG A 338 3.59 25.77 9.63
CA ARG A 338 4.03 24.69 10.54
C ARG A 338 5.55 24.54 10.45
N ARG A 339 6.28 25.15 11.40
CA ARG A 339 7.74 25.04 11.53
C ARG A 339 8.15 23.57 11.36
N GLY A 340 8.97 23.27 10.35
CA GLY A 340 9.53 21.93 10.12
C GLY A 340 8.87 21.09 9.02
N LEU A 341 7.75 21.52 8.43
CA LEU A 341 7.24 20.98 7.17
C LEU A 341 7.61 21.88 5.99
N ARG A 342 7.86 21.27 4.83
CA ARG A 342 7.96 21.97 3.54
C ARG A 342 6.57 22.41 3.08
N ASN A 343 6.47 23.36 2.15
CA ASN A 343 5.18 23.87 1.66
C ASN A 343 4.27 22.76 1.14
N ASP A 344 4.77 21.90 0.25
CA ASP A 344 3.98 20.79 -0.30
C ASP A 344 3.57 19.76 0.77
N GLU A 345 4.40 19.57 1.80
CA GLU A 345 4.07 18.70 2.94
C GLU A 345 2.95 19.29 3.79
N ALA A 346 3.01 20.59 4.06
CA ALA A 346 1.95 21.30 4.77
C ALA A 346 0.63 21.28 3.98
N MET A 347 0.72 21.42 2.65
CA MET A 347 -0.45 21.30 1.77
C MET A 347 -1.06 19.90 1.82
N LEU A 348 -0.26 18.84 1.77
CA LEU A 348 -0.78 17.47 1.85
C LEU A 348 -1.40 17.21 3.23
N ALA A 349 -0.77 17.67 4.30
CA ALA A 349 -1.31 17.52 5.65
C ALA A 349 -2.68 18.22 5.79
N ALA A 350 -2.81 19.43 5.22
CA ALA A 350 -4.08 20.16 5.20
C ALA A 350 -5.15 19.42 4.40
N PHE A 351 -4.80 18.95 3.20
CA PHE A 351 -5.66 18.15 2.34
C PHE A 351 -6.20 16.91 3.05
N LEU A 352 -5.31 16.06 3.58
CA LEU A 352 -5.70 14.81 4.24
C LEU A 352 -6.55 15.08 5.49
N LYS A 353 -6.28 16.15 6.23
CA LYS A 353 -7.11 16.55 7.38
C LYS A 353 -8.52 16.94 6.95
N GLN A 354 -8.68 17.65 5.83
CA GLN A 354 -10.00 17.99 5.30
C GLN A 354 -10.73 16.76 4.75
N TRP A 355 -10.02 15.92 3.99
CA TRP A 355 -10.55 14.67 3.44
C TRP A 355 -11.06 13.74 4.55
N LEU A 356 -10.29 13.50 5.62
CA LEU A 356 -10.74 12.69 6.76
C LEU A 356 -11.99 13.26 7.45
N LYS A 357 -12.10 14.59 7.55
CA LYS A 357 -13.30 15.24 8.10
C LYS A 357 -14.52 15.02 7.19
N GLN A 358 -14.35 15.07 5.87
CA GLN A 358 -15.40 14.79 4.90
C GLN A 358 -15.85 13.34 4.99
N GLN A 359 -14.92 12.38 4.97
CA GLN A 359 -15.19 10.95 5.12
C GLN A 359 -15.93 10.63 6.43
N ALA A 360 -15.55 11.25 7.55
CA ALA A 360 -16.24 11.09 8.83
C ALA A 360 -17.68 11.64 8.79
N ARG A 361 -17.91 12.77 8.10
CA ARG A 361 -19.25 13.36 7.91
C ARG A 361 -20.13 12.47 7.03
N GLU A 362 -19.60 11.97 5.93
CA GLU A 362 -20.28 11.06 5.01
C GLU A 362 -20.65 9.76 5.71
N SER A 363 -19.72 9.16 6.45
CA SER A 363 -19.96 7.95 7.25
C SER A 363 -21.07 8.16 8.29
N ARG A 364 -21.07 9.30 9.00
CA ARG A 364 -22.14 9.67 9.95
C ARG A 364 -23.49 9.86 9.25
N ARG A 365 -23.50 10.49 8.06
CA ARG A 365 -24.71 10.68 7.25
C ARG A 365 -25.27 9.34 6.75
N ALA A 366 -24.41 8.45 6.27
CA ALA A 366 -24.78 7.10 5.84
C ALA A 366 -25.35 6.28 7.01
N ALA A 367 -24.70 6.31 8.19
CA ALA A 367 -25.19 5.66 9.39
C ALA A 367 -26.56 6.19 9.84
N ARG A 368 -26.78 7.51 9.79
CA ARG A 368 -28.08 8.12 10.10
C ARG A 368 -29.17 7.69 9.12
N THR A 369 -28.84 7.62 7.83
CA THR A 369 -29.77 7.17 6.78
C THR A 369 -30.15 5.71 6.96
N LYS A 370 -29.17 4.84 7.26
CA LYS A 370 -29.41 3.42 7.57
C LYS A 370 -30.30 3.24 8.81
N ARG A 371 -30.04 3.99 9.90
CA ARG A 371 -30.89 3.95 11.10
C ARG A 371 -32.33 4.39 10.82
N ARG A 372 -32.52 5.45 10.02
CA ARG A 372 -33.86 5.87 9.57
C ARG A 372 -34.55 4.81 8.72
N GLY A 373 -33.83 4.15 7.80
CA GLY A 373 -34.38 3.07 6.99
C GLY A 373 -34.85 1.88 7.83
N VAL A 374 -34.08 1.49 8.85
CA VAL A 374 -34.45 0.42 9.80
C VAL A 374 -35.66 0.81 10.65
N ALA A 375 -35.70 2.06 11.15
CA ALA A 375 -36.84 2.57 11.91
C ALA A 375 -38.12 2.59 11.07
N ASN A 376 -38.05 3.10 9.83
CA ASN A 376 -39.18 3.14 8.91
C ASN A 376 -39.67 1.72 8.53
N ALA A 377 -38.76 0.76 8.38
CA ALA A 377 -39.12 -0.63 8.11
C ALA A 377 -39.79 -1.31 9.32
N ALA A 378 -39.32 -1.03 10.53
CA ALA A 378 -39.94 -1.52 11.76
C ALA A 378 -41.34 -0.91 11.97
N GLU A 379 -41.51 0.37 11.68
CA GLU A 379 -42.80 1.06 11.73
C GLU A 379 -43.78 0.50 10.69
N ALA A 380 -43.33 0.28 9.45
CA ALA A 380 -44.14 -0.36 8.41
C ALA A 380 -44.57 -1.79 8.80
N GLY A 381 -43.66 -2.58 9.40
CA GLY A 381 -43.97 -3.92 9.90
C GLY A 381 -45.00 -3.92 11.04
N LEU A 382 -44.92 -2.94 11.95
CA LEU A 382 -45.91 -2.76 13.02
C LEU A 382 -47.29 -2.38 12.47
N VAL A 383 -47.34 -1.47 11.49
CA VAL A 383 -48.59 -1.08 10.83
C VAL A 383 -49.23 -2.27 10.10
N ASP A 384 -48.44 -3.12 9.45
CA ASP A 384 -48.95 -4.33 8.79
C ASP A 384 -49.47 -5.37 9.79
N LEU A 385 -48.80 -5.55 10.93
CA LEU A 385 -49.27 -6.40 12.03
C LEU A 385 -50.60 -5.90 12.61
N LEU A 386 -50.72 -4.60 12.85
CA LEU A 386 -51.96 -3.98 13.34
C LEU A 386 -53.11 -4.11 12.33
N ARG A 387 -52.81 -3.99 11.02
CA ARG A 387 -53.80 -4.24 9.95
C ARG A 387 -54.26 -5.69 9.89
N LYS A 388 -53.36 -6.65 10.05
CA LYS A 388 -53.69 -8.09 10.11
C LYS A 388 -54.57 -8.40 11.32
N SER A 389 -54.18 -7.94 12.50
CA SER A 389 -54.97 -8.11 13.73
C SER A 389 -56.37 -7.50 13.62
N ARG A 390 -56.51 -6.32 13.00
CA ARG A 390 -57.83 -5.69 12.78
C ARG A 390 -58.70 -6.43 11.76
N ARG A 391 -58.10 -7.11 10.76
CA ARG A 391 -58.83 -7.99 9.82
C ARG A 391 -59.31 -9.27 10.51
N GLU A 392 -58.48 -9.87 11.35
CA GLU A 392 -58.83 -11.06 12.14
C GLU A 392 -59.94 -10.75 13.15
N ALA A 393 -59.88 -9.60 13.83
CA ALA A 393 -60.95 -9.15 14.73
C ALA A 393 -62.28 -8.88 14.02
N ARG A 394 -62.25 -8.37 12.77
CA ARG A 394 -63.46 -8.19 11.93
C ARG A 394 -64.01 -9.50 11.39
N GLY A 395 -63.16 -10.49 11.08
CA GLY A 395 -63.58 -11.85 10.72
C GLY A 395 -64.17 -12.64 11.88
N ALA A 396 -63.73 -12.37 13.11
CA ALA A 396 -64.30 -12.97 14.32
C ALA A 396 -65.66 -12.36 14.72
N SER A 397 -65.96 -11.11 14.32
CA SER A 397 -67.24 -10.45 14.59
C SER A 397 -68.37 -10.83 13.61
N SER A 398 -68.08 -11.53 12.51
CA SER A 398 -69.09 -12.02 11.56
C SER A 398 -69.56 -13.45 11.83
N GLY A 399 -69.18 -14.03 12.98
CA GLY A 399 -69.45 -15.43 13.32
C GLY A 399 -70.27 -15.60 14.60
N LYS A 400 -71.34 -14.82 14.83
CA LYS A 400 -72.35 -15.16 15.86
C LYS A 400 -73.64 -14.35 15.73
N THR A 401 -74.57 -14.80 14.89
CA THR A 401 -76.03 -14.74 15.13
C THR A 401 -76.70 -15.77 14.22
N SER A 402 -77.34 -16.77 14.83
CA SER A 402 -78.12 -17.84 14.21
C SER A 402 -79.63 -17.53 14.23
N ASN A 403 -80.35 -18.04 13.21
CA ASN A 403 -81.80 -18.32 13.13
C ASN A 403 -82.76 -17.10 13.15
N ALA A 404 -83.91 -17.05 12.44
CA ALA A 404 -84.74 -18.06 11.75
C ALA A 404 -85.73 -17.42 10.73
N SER A 405 -86.29 -18.27 9.83
CA SER A 405 -87.67 -18.29 9.28
C SER A 405 -87.93 -18.10 7.76
N ASN A 406 -88.48 -19.19 7.18
CA ASN A 406 -89.47 -19.38 6.10
C ASN A 406 -89.32 -18.72 4.70
N ALA A 407 -89.28 -19.53 3.63
CA ALA A 407 -90.47 -20.06 2.94
C ALA A 407 -90.15 -20.90 1.67
N SER A 408 -90.75 -22.10 1.63
CA SER A 408 -91.28 -22.89 0.50
C SER A 408 -91.21 -22.36 -0.95
N SER A 409 -90.71 -23.20 -1.91
CA SER A 409 -91.53 -23.82 -3.00
C SER A 409 -90.74 -24.21 -4.29
N ALA A 410 -90.71 -25.52 -4.55
CA ALA A 410 -90.90 -26.22 -5.83
C ALA A 410 -89.88 -26.16 -7.02
N ALA A 411 -89.31 -27.35 -7.27
CA ALA A 411 -89.36 -28.12 -8.53
C ALA A 411 -88.23 -28.06 -9.59
N ARG A 412 -87.55 -29.23 -9.68
CA ARG A 412 -87.19 -30.09 -10.85
C ARG A 412 -85.70 -30.19 -11.30
N PRO A 413 -85.19 -31.40 -11.64
CA PRO A 413 -83.76 -31.71 -11.94
C PRO A 413 -83.55 -32.22 -13.39
N PRO A 414 -82.47 -32.96 -13.77
CA PRO A 414 -81.00 -32.74 -13.64
C PRO A 414 -80.25 -32.89 -14.99
N LYS A 415 -78.99 -32.40 -15.09
CA LYS A 415 -77.92 -32.89 -16.00
C LYS A 415 -76.57 -32.45 -15.43
N ALA A 416 -75.41 -33.06 -15.64
CA ALA A 416 -74.92 -34.39 -15.99
C ALA A 416 -73.39 -34.28 -15.76
N SER A 417 -72.74 -35.39 -15.40
CA SER A 417 -71.34 -35.51 -15.06
C SER A 417 -70.35 -35.16 -16.19
N ARG A 418 -69.18 -34.61 -15.83
CA ARG A 418 -67.84 -35.09 -16.25
C ARG A 418 -66.69 -34.19 -15.75
N THR A 419 -65.70 -34.83 -15.13
CA THR A 419 -64.30 -34.40 -14.91
C THR A 419 -63.38 -35.38 -15.67
N PRO A 420 -62.04 -35.21 -15.70
CA PRO A 420 -61.19 -34.01 -15.69
C PRO A 420 -60.12 -34.05 -16.82
N GLY A 421 -59.27 -33.01 -16.96
CA GLY A 421 -58.06 -33.12 -17.77
C GLY A 421 -57.24 -31.85 -17.99
N ALA A 422 -56.13 -31.75 -17.24
CA ALA A 422 -54.82 -31.16 -17.53
C ALA A 422 -54.66 -29.78 -18.20
N ALA A 423 -53.84 -28.96 -17.52
CA ALA A 423 -53.28 -27.70 -17.97
C ALA A 423 -51.95 -27.91 -18.72
N GLU A 424 -51.71 -27.14 -19.77
CA GLU A 424 -50.37 -26.79 -20.26
C GLU A 424 -50.37 -25.35 -20.82
N ALA A 425 -49.29 -24.63 -20.51
CA ALA A 425 -49.08 -23.22 -20.83
C ALA A 425 -48.49 -23.02 -22.24
N PRO A 426 -48.62 -21.83 -22.85
CA PRO A 426 -47.71 -21.42 -23.91
C PRO A 426 -46.76 -20.30 -23.45
N THR A 427 -45.51 -20.47 -23.86
CA THR A 427 -44.43 -19.48 -23.85
C THR A 427 -44.48 -18.68 -25.15
N ALA A 428 -44.21 -17.37 -25.09
CA ALA A 428 -43.99 -16.55 -26.29
C ALA A 428 -42.96 -15.44 -26.08
N SER A 429 -41.91 -15.53 -26.89
CA SER A 429 -41.16 -14.45 -27.55
C SER A 429 -40.40 -13.40 -26.73
N LYS A 430 -39.09 -13.29 -27.01
CA LYS A 430 -38.53 -12.18 -27.79
C LYS A 430 -37.04 -12.45 -28.11
N GLY A 431 -36.74 -12.56 -29.40
CA GLY A 431 -35.41 -12.32 -29.95
C GLY A 431 -35.30 -10.87 -30.43
N SER A 432 -34.08 -10.33 -30.43
CA SER A 432 -33.63 -9.36 -31.43
C SER A 432 -32.11 -9.28 -31.44
N ALA A 433 -31.56 -9.37 -32.65
CA ALA A 433 -30.17 -9.32 -33.02
C ALA A 433 -29.67 -7.88 -33.26
N ALA A 434 -28.34 -7.69 -33.23
CA ALA A 434 -27.57 -6.79 -34.09
C ALA A 434 -26.06 -7.07 -33.82
N ALA A 435 -25.35 -7.76 -34.70
CA ALA A 435 -24.76 -7.32 -35.97
C ALA A 435 -23.32 -6.78 -35.80
N LYS A 436 -22.43 -7.45 -36.54
CA LYS A 436 -20.97 -7.35 -36.60
C LYS A 436 -20.64 -6.84 -38.00
N VAL A 437 -19.83 -5.79 -38.14
CA VAL A 437 -19.23 -5.41 -39.43
C VAL A 437 -17.77 -5.03 -39.21
N ALA A 438 -16.90 -5.59 -40.05
CA ALA A 438 -15.48 -5.30 -40.12
C ALA A 438 -15.06 -5.14 -41.60
N LYS A 439 -14.09 -4.22 -41.82
CA LYS A 439 -13.13 -4.10 -42.94
C LYS A 439 -13.74 -3.70 -44.31
N SER A 440 -13.10 -2.90 -45.18
CA SER A 440 -11.69 -2.52 -45.43
C SER A 440 -11.61 -1.40 -46.49
N GLY A 441 -10.45 -0.73 -46.66
CA GLY A 441 -10.05 -0.19 -47.99
C GLY A 441 -9.18 1.07 -48.06
N LYS A 442 -7.86 0.88 -48.23
CA LYS A 442 -6.82 1.62 -49.02
C LYS A 442 -6.76 3.17 -49.09
N GLY A 443 -5.55 3.72 -48.82
CA GLY A 443 -5.11 5.12 -49.08
C GLY A 443 -4.69 5.38 -50.55
N PRO A 444 -3.65 6.19 -50.90
CA PRO A 444 -2.88 7.22 -50.17
C PRO A 444 -2.80 8.58 -50.93
N ARG A 445 -2.21 9.64 -50.34
CA ARG A 445 -1.44 10.66 -51.10
C ARG A 445 -0.59 11.58 -50.21
N ALA A 446 0.59 11.89 -50.75
CA ALA A 446 1.70 12.62 -50.18
C ALA A 446 1.55 14.14 -50.24
N GLY A 447 2.34 14.84 -49.43
CA GLY A 447 2.57 16.28 -49.50
C GLY A 447 3.75 16.67 -48.61
N ALA A 448 4.93 16.70 -49.20
CA ALA A 448 6.18 17.12 -48.58
C ALA A 448 6.23 18.64 -48.37
N SER A 449 6.92 19.10 -47.32
CA SER A 449 7.74 20.32 -47.41
C SER A 449 8.81 20.31 -46.33
N ALA A 450 10.06 20.25 -46.81
CA ALA A 450 11.28 20.47 -46.06
C ALA A 450 11.37 21.92 -45.53
N ARG A 451 12.07 22.10 -44.40
CA ARG A 451 12.99 23.24 -44.20
C ARG A 451 13.86 23.02 -42.95
N ARG A 452 15.15 22.89 -43.21
CA ARG A 452 16.33 23.21 -42.38
C ARG A 452 17.38 23.70 -43.40
N PRO A 453 18.49 24.38 -43.04
CA PRO A 453 18.85 25.10 -41.81
C PRO A 453 19.51 26.50 -42.08
N ALA A 454 19.84 27.26 -41.04
CA ALA A 454 20.90 28.29 -41.01
C ALA A 454 21.28 28.50 -39.51
N ALA A 455 22.52 28.25 -39.06
CA ALA A 455 23.74 29.06 -39.21
C ALA A 455 23.56 30.49 -38.66
N ALA A 456 24.44 31.12 -37.87
CA ALA A 456 25.70 30.80 -37.21
C ALA A 456 25.98 32.01 -36.29
N THR A 457 26.64 31.83 -35.13
CA THR A 457 27.66 32.81 -34.68
C THR A 457 28.65 32.11 -33.76
N GLU A 458 29.83 31.87 -34.31
CA GLU A 458 31.07 31.64 -33.58
C GLU A 458 31.48 32.91 -32.81
N LYS A 459 32.15 32.76 -31.66
CA LYS A 459 33.42 33.47 -31.43
C LYS A 459 34.28 32.79 -30.37
N ARG A 460 35.40 32.27 -30.88
CA ARG A 460 36.78 32.22 -30.35
C ARG A 460 37.00 31.96 -28.86
N VAL A 461 37.69 30.88 -28.49
CA VAL A 461 39.15 30.61 -28.61
C VAL A 461 39.99 31.59 -27.79
N SER A 462 40.59 31.06 -26.73
CA SER A 462 41.97 31.35 -26.35
C SER A 462 42.65 30.05 -25.92
N ARG A 463 43.39 29.46 -26.86
CA ARG A 463 44.51 28.54 -26.61
C ARG A 463 45.76 29.40 -26.35
N ARG A 464 46.51 29.06 -25.31
CA ARG A 464 47.99 28.98 -25.24
C ARG A 464 48.31 28.31 -23.90
N ALA A 465 48.77 27.05 -23.84
CA ALA A 465 49.99 26.42 -24.38
C ALA A 465 51.23 26.65 -23.48
N LEU A 466 52.11 25.64 -23.51
CA LEU A 466 53.31 25.33 -22.71
C LEU A 466 52.95 24.40 -21.53
N GLY A 467 53.24 23.09 -21.54
CA GLY A 467 54.51 22.41 -21.93
C GLY A 467 55.41 22.43 -20.70
N GLU A 468 56.11 21.40 -20.24
CA GLU A 468 56.46 20.04 -20.65
C GLU A 468 57.30 19.47 -19.47
N ALA A 469 57.45 18.14 -19.37
CA ALA A 469 58.37 17.41 -18.46
C ALA A 469 58.03 17.45 -16.94
N ASP A 470 58.31 16.44 -16.12
CA ASP A 470 59.28 15.36 -16.24
C ASP A 470 58.94 14.17 -15.30
N LYS A 471 59.72 13.11 -15.49
CA LYS A 471 59.66 11.74 -14.99
C LYS A 471 59.76 11.52 -13.46
N ALA A 472 59.28 10.32 -13.09
CA ALA A 472 59.91 9.30 -12.21
C ALA A 472 60.07 9.50 -10.69
N SER A 473 59.71 8.40 -10.00
CA SER A 473 60.31 7.85 -8.77
C SER A 473 60.22 8.66 -7.47
N VAL A 474 59.33 8.21 -6.56
CA VAL A 474 59.61 7.51 -5.29
C VAL A 474 58.26 7.16 -4.64
#